data_AF-A0A943BI00-F1
#
_entry.id   AF-A0A943BI00-F1
#
_cell.length_a   1.000
_cell.length_b   1.000
_cell.length_c   1.000
_cell.angle_alpha   90.00
_cell.angle_beta   90.00
_cell.angle_gamma   90.00
#
_symmetry.space_group_name_H-M   'P 1'
#
loop_
_entity.id
_entity.type
_entity.pdbx_description
1 polymer ?
#
loop_
_entity_poly.entity_id
_entity_poly.type
_entity_poly.pdbx_seq_one_letter_code
_entity_poly.pdbx_strand_id
1 'polypeptide(L)'
;MDMANGNILTADQEMKLRQPIEDHVGKIQAKIDSLRVDGTDKVVSLQNRIDGIKRDRTLTSEEKQAKIGEIRKELEKAKAVETKNKEEVSKLIAEAEGYLKEHFDKDYYQAVKTSCDLEKAAAKEKYNKKVEQLKKQHQEIMSKLSDHQEIKDEKYVYKNRLFDAKMDLEKDLQQIKDRRHEAYNFKFHLIDLLRMSKFTFMESRAQKWENYKYTFNSRSFLLQNGLYIAIILIFIALCIITPIVKNSPLLTYNNVLNILQQASPRMFLALGVAGLILLTGTDLSIGRMVGMGMTAATIIMHQGINTGGVFGHIFDFTGMPVGVRVILALVVCILLCTFFTAIAGFFTAKFKMHPFISTMANMLVIFGMVTYATKGVSFGAIESTIPNMIIPKINGFPTIILWAVAAIVIVWFIWNKTTFGKNLYAVGGNPEAASVSGISVFAVTVGAFVLAGILYGFGSWLECARMVGSGSAAYGQGWEMDAIAACVVGGVSFTGGIGKISGVVVGVLIFTALTYSLTILGIDTNLQFVFEGIIILVAVTLDCLKYVQKK
;
A
#
# COMPACT_ATOMS: atom_id res chain seq x y z
N MET A 1 -16.41 -5.37 50.11
CA MET A 1 -15.44 -4.39 50.61
C MET A 1 -14.11 -4.70 49.96
N ASP A 2 -13.66 -3.87 49.03
CA ASP A 2 -12.25 -3.79 48.64
C ASP A 2 -11.91 -2.31 48.44
N MET A 3 -10.98 -1.83 49.27
CA MET A 3 -10.64 -0.42 49.46
C MET A 3 -9.68 0.08 48.38
N ALA A 4 -10.19 0.30 47.16
CA ALA A 4 -9.46 1.03 46.10
C ALA A 4 -10.31 2.07 45.31
N ASN A 5 -11.62 2.15 45.57
CA ASN A 5 -12.60 2.79 44.67
C ASN A 5 -12.93 4.27 44.94
N GLY A 6 -12.10 5.02 45.68
CA GLY A 6 -12.39 6.43 45.98
C GLY A 6 -12.29 7.38 44.78
N ASN A 7 -11.47 7.03 43.78
CA ASN A 7 -11.04 7.98 42.73
C ASN A 7 -11.35 7.53 41.28
N ILE A 8 -11.98 6.37 41.08
CA ILE A 8 -12.47 5.93 39.76
C ILE A 8 -13.91 6.44 39.60
N LEU A 9 -14.14 7.28 38.60
CA LEU A 9 -15.44 7.88 38.33
C LEU A 9 -16.45 6.84 37.87
N THR A 10 -17.62 6.81 38.50
CA THR A 10 -18.79 6.09 37.99
C THR A 10 -19.40 6.82 36.79
N ALA A 11 -20.26 6.14 36.02
CA ALA A 11 -20.99 6.76 34.90
C ALA A 11 -21.82 7.98 35.36
N ASP A 12 -22.44 7.91 36.53
CA ASP A 12 -23.23 9.01 37.09
C ASP A 12 -22.36 10.20 37.51
N GLN A 13 -21.18 9.95 38.07
CA GLN A 13 -20.24 11.02 38.43
C GLN A 13 -19.69 11.70 37.19
N GLU A 14 -19.36 10.92 36.15
CA GLU A 14 -18.94 11.45 34.87
C GLU A 14 -20.04 12.29 34.20
N MET A 15 -21.31 11.84 34.27
CA MET A 15 -22.45 12.60 33.77
C MET A 15 -22.59 13.95 34.50
N LYS A 16 -22.40 13.97 35.83
CA LYS A 16 -22.43 15.22 36.61
C LYS A 16 -21.31 16.19 36.23
N LEU A 17 -20.15 15.70 35.82
CA LEU A 17 -19.04 16.55 35.36
C LEU A 17 -19.32 17.18 33.98
N ARG A 18 -19.97 16.44 33.07
CA ARG A 18 -20.30 16.96 31.73
C ARG A 18 -21.57 17.82 31.70
N GLN A 19 -22.50 17.62 32.63
CA GLN A 19 -23.81 18.28 32.64
C GLN A 19 -23.75 19.82 32.57
N PRO A 20 -22.87 20.53 33.32
CA PRO A 20 -22.76 21.99 33.21
C PRO A 20 -22.33 22.45 31.80
N ILE A 21 -21.45 21.68 31.16
CA ILE A 21 -20.97 21.96 29.80
C ILE A 21 -22.09 21.70 28.78
N GLU A 22 -22.79 20.57 28.92
CA GLU A 22 -23.97 20.22 28.10
C GLU A 22 -25.07 21.27 28.20
N ASP A 23 -25.41 21.70 29.41
CA ASP A 23 -26.46 22.69 29.66
C ASP A 23 -26.08 24.06 29.07
N HIS A 24 -24.82 24.48 29.22
CA HIS A 24 -24.37 25.77 28.70
C HIS A 24 -24.34 25.77 27.16
N VAL A 25 -23.69 24.77 26.56
CA VAL A 25 -23.60 24.64 25.10
C VAL A 25 -24.97 24.37 24.49
N GLY A 26 -25.81 23.55 25.13
CA GLY A 26 -27.17 23.25 24.69
C GLY A 26 -28.09 24.48 24.66
N LYS A 27 -27.97 25.39 25.64
CA LYS A 27 -28.69 26.67 25.62
C LYS A 27 -28.26 27.56 24.46
N ILE A 28 -26.97 27.59 24.14
CA ILE A 28 -26.45 28.34 22.98
C ILE A 28 -26.89 27.67 21.67
N GLN A 29 -26.82 26.34 21.59
CA GLN A 29 -27.27 25.56 20.46
C GLN A 29 -28.75 25.82 20.15
N ALA A 30 -29.63 25.81 21.15
CA ALA A 30 -31.05 26.08 20.95
C ALA A 30 -31.32 27.49 20.36
N LYS A 31 -30.49 28.49 20.72
CA LYS A 31 -30.54 29.83 20.10
C LYS A 31 -30.02 29.82 18.66
N ILE A 32 -28.96 29.07 18.39
CA ILE A 32 -28.41 28.93 17.04
C ILE A 32 -29.42 28.21 16.13
N ASP A 33 -30.05 27.14 16.62
CA ASP A 33 -31.03 26.36 15.87
C ASP A 33 -32.23 27.21 15.50
N SER A 34 -32.78 28.00 16.44
CA SER A 34 -33.91 28.90 16.14
C SER A 34 -33.57 29.95 15.06
N LEU A 35 -32.31 30.42 15.01
CA LEU A 35 -31.82 31.33 13.97
C LEU A 35 -31.56 30.62 12.63
N ARG A 36 -31.38 29.30 12.62
CA ARG A 36 -31.08 28.48 11.41
C ARG A 36 -32.31 27.90 10.73
N VAL A 37 -33.40 27.64 11.45
CA VAL A 37 -34.60 26.96 10.94
C VAL A 37 -35.07 27.55 9.60
N ASP A 38 -35.24 28.88 9.54
CA ASP A 38 -35.71 29.57 8.33
C ASP A 38 -34.60 30.10 7.41
N GLY A 39 -33.34 29.90 7.81
CA GLY A 39 -32.15 30.31 7.06
C GLY A 39 -31.40 29.08 6.52
N THR A 40 -30.26 28.77 7.14
CA THR A 40 -29.31 27.74 6.69
C THR A 40 -29.95 26.36 6.53
N ASP A 41 -30.81 25.91 7.45
CA ASP A 41 -31.43 24.57 7.36
C ASP A 41 -32.37 24.46 6.15
N LYS A 42 -33.12 25.54 5.91
CA LYS A 42 -33.99 25.68 4.75
C LYS A 42 -33.18 25.75 3.45
N VAL A 43 -32.06 26.45 3.43
CA VAL A 43 -31.12 26.48 2.28
C VAL A 43 -30.62 25.07 1.95
N VAL A 44 -30.15 24.30 2.95
CA VAL A 44 -29.65 22.93 2.75
C VAL A 44 -30.76 22.00 2.25
N SER A 45 -31.96 22.07 2.85
CA SER A 45 -33.13 21.31 2.43
C SER A 45 -33.52 21.58 0.97
N LEU A 46 -33.62 22.87 0.59
CA LEU A 46 -33.97 23.28 -0.77
C LEU A 46 -32.89 22.88 -1.79
N GLN A 47 -31.61 22.96 -1.42
CA GLN A 47 -30.50 22.54 -2.27
C GLN A 47 -30.51 21.03 -2.51
N ASN A 48 -30.77 20.23 -1.46
CA ASN A 48 -30.92 18.77 -1.59
C ASN A 48 -32.12 18.41 -2.48
N ARG A 49 -33.23 19.14 -2.38
CA ARG A 49 -34.39 18.96 -3.29
C ARG A 49 -34.02 19.28 -4.74
N ILE A 50 -33.27 20.36 -4.99
CA ILE A 50 -32.77 20.69 -6.34
C ILE A 50 -31.89 19.55 -6.89
N ASP A 51 -30.96 19.03 -6.09
CA ASP A 51 -30.05 17.97 -6.54
C ASP A 51 -30.78 16.63 -6.75
N GLY A 52 -31.81 16.35 -5.95
CA GLY A 52 -32.76 15.26 -6.19
C GLY A 52 -33.45 15.37 -7.55
N ILE A 53 -34.04 16.53 -7.85
CA ILE A 53 -34.73 16.80 -9.13
C ILE A 53 -33.78 16.67 -10.33
N LYS A 54 -32.52 17.11 -10.20
CA LYS A 54 -31.52 16.96 -11.28
C LYS A 54 -31.21 15.51 -11.60
N ARG A 55 -31.11 14.66 -10.56
CA ARG A 55 -30.77 13.23 -10.67
C ARG A 55 -31.95 12.37 -11.09
N ASP A 56 -33.17 12.84 -10.91
CA ASP A 56 -34.39 12.15 -11.31
C ASP A 56 -34.43 11.92 -12.83
N ARG A 57 -34.58 10.68 -13.26
CA ARG A 57 -34.63 10.28 -14.68
C ARG A 57 -36.04 10.25 -15.25
N THR A 58 -37.07 10.45 -14.42
CA THR A 58 -38.48 10.41 -14.82
C THR A 58 -39.02 11.75 -15.28
N LEU A 59 -38.35 12.87 -14.95
CA LEU A 59 -38.74 14.22 -15.32
C LEU A 59 -38.08 14.68 -16.63
N THR A 60 -38.85 15.35 -17.47
CA THR A 60 -38.36 16.04 -18.67
C THR A 60 -37.51 17.27 -18.31
N SER A 61 -36.72 17.77 -19.26
CA SER A 61 -35.86 18.95 -19.07
C SER A 61 -36.68 20.21 -18.69
N GLU A 62 -37.86 20.36 -19.27
CA GLU A 62 -38.76 21.50 -19.04
C GLU A 62 -39.39 21.43 -17.63
N GLU A 63 -39.87 20.25 -17.22
CA GLU A 63 -40.40 20.03 -15.86
C GLU A 63 -39.33 20.24 -14.78
N LYS A 64 -38.09 19.81 -15.05
CA LYS A 64 -36.95 20.07 -14.16
C LYS A 64 -36.71 21.57 -14.02
N GLN A 65 -36.70 22.32 -15.12
CA GLN A 65 -36.50 23.77 -15.09
C GLN A 65 -37.61 24.48 -14.32
N ALA A 66 -38.87 24.12 -14.54
CA ALA A 66 -40.01 24.72 -13.84
C ALA A 66 -39.94 24.49 -12.32
N LYS A 67 -39.77 23.23 -11.88
CA LYS A 67 -39.68 22.88 -10.44
C LYS A 67 -38.47 23.50 -9.76
N ILE A 68 -37.31 23.53 -10.43
CA ILE A 68 -36.10 24.20 -9.90
C ILE A 68 -36.32 25.72 -9.83
N GLY A 69 -37.04 26.32 -10.77
CA GLY A 69 -37.35 27.74 -10.80
C GLY A 69 -38.17 28.19 -9.58
N GLU A 70 -39.16 27.40 -9.17
CA GLU A 70 -39.96 27.66 -7.95
C GLU A 70 -39.10 27.57 -6.68
N ILE A 71 -38.35 26.47 -6.53
CA ILE A 71 -37.48 26.24 -5.38
C ILE A 71 -36.39 27.32 -5.27
N ARG A 72 -35.89 27.82 -6.40
CA ARG A 72 -34.91 28.94 -6.42
C ARG A 72 -35.46 30.21 -5.77
N LYS A 73 -36.74 30.53 -5.96
CA LYS A 73 -37.35 31.72 -5.33
C LYS A 73 -37.42 31.59 -3.81
N GLU A 74 -37.74 30.40 -3.30
CA GLU A 74 -37.71 30.10 -1.87
C GLU A 74 -36.30 30.11 -1.30
N LEU A 75 -35.34 29.63 -2.08
CA LEU A 75 -33.92 29.56 -1.71
C LEU A 75 -33.31 30.96 -1.57
N GLU A 76 -33.69 31.93 -2.41
CA GLU A 76 -33.25 33.32 -2.24
C GLU A 76 -33.81 33.96 -0.96
N LYS A 77 -35.06 33.67 -0.59
CA LYS A 77 -35.63 34.12 0.69
C LYS A 77 -34.88 33.52 1.89
N ALA A 78 -34.59 32.22 1.85
CA ALA A 78 -33.84 31.53 2.90
C ALA A 78 -32.40 32.06 3.02
N LYS A 79 -31.71 32.35 1.90
CA LYS A 79 -30.38 32.98 1.90
C LYS A 79 -30.38 34.38 2.50
N ALA A 80 -31.44 35.16 2.30
CA ALA A 80 -31.57 36.48 2.90
C ALA A 80 -31.65 36.39 4.43
N VAL A 81 -32.42 35.42 4.95
CA VAL A 81 -32.50 35.12 6.39
C VAL A 81 -31.16 34.62 6.93
N GLU A 82 -30.49 33.72 6.21
CA GLU A 82 -29.14 33.24 6.57
C GLU A 82 -28.13 34.40 6.65
N THR A 83 -28.15 35.32 5.69
CA THR A 83 -27.24 36.47 5.68
C THR A 83 -27.50 37.41 6.85
N LYS A 84 -28.79 37.66 7.16
CA LYS A 84 -29.20 38.49 8.30
C LYS A 84 -28.74 37.91 9.64
N ASN A 85 -28.86 36.60 9.83
CA ASN A 85 -28.55 35.94 11.10
C ASN A 85 -27.07 35.53 11.24
N LYS A 86 -26.27 35.67 10.17
CA LYS A 86 -24.88 35.17 10.09
C LYS A 86 -23.97 35.69 11.21
N GLU A 87 -24.02 36.99 11.49
CA GLU A 87 -23.16 37.62 12.51
C GLU A 87 -23.53 37.15 13.91
N GLU A 88 -24.83 37.07 14.20
CA GLU A 88 -25.33 36.62 15.50
C GLU A 88 -25.01 35.14 15.75
N VAL A 89 -25.22 34.28 14.75
CA VAL A 89 -24.82 32.87 14.81
C VAL A 89 -23.32 32.73 15.01
N SER A 90 -22.50 33.52 14.31
CA SER A 90 -21.04 33.50 14.49
C SER A 90 -20.60 33.92 15.88
N LYS A 91 -21.29 34.90 16.49
CA LYS A 91 -21.02 35.37 17.85
C LYS A 91 -21.36 34.30 18.89
N LEU A 92 -22.52 33.65 18.75
CA LEU A 92 -22.96 32.55 19.62
C LEU A 92 -22.01 31.34 19.53
N ILE A 93 -21.54 31.00 18.33
CA ILE A 93 -20.54 29.93 18.14
C ILE A 93 -19.24 30.29 18.87
N ALA A 94 -18.75 31.52 18.72
CA ALA A 94 -17.51 31.95 19.37
C ALA A 94 -17.63 31.94 20.91
N GLU A 95 -18.79 32.30 21.45
CA GLU A 95 -19.09 32.21 22.89
C GLU A 95 -19.01 30.76 23.39
N ALA A 96 -19.70 29.84 22.72
CA ALA A 96 -19.68 28.42 23.08
C ALA A 96 -18.28 27.79 22.93
N GLU A 97 -17.53 28.13 21.87
CA GLU A 97 -16.15 27.67 21.68
C GLU A 97 -15.21 28.21 22.77
N GLY A 98 -15.39 29.47 23.17
CA GLY A 98 -14.65 30.08 24.27
C GLY A 98 -14.88 29.31 25.58
N TYR A 99 -16.14 29.03 25.90
CA TYR A 99 -16.51 28.24 27.08
C TYR A 99 -15.92 26.82 27.02
N LEU A 100 -16.04 26.13 25.88
CA LEU A 100 -15.45 24.80 25.69
C LEU A 100 -13.93 24.80 25.83
N LYS A 101 -13.24 25.86 25.40
CA LYS A 101 -11.79 25.95 25.51
C LYS A 101 -11.33 26.08 26.96
N GLU A 102 -12.10 26.77 27.80
CA GLU A 102 -11.77 27.03 29.20
C GLU A 102 -12.17 25.88 30.12
N HIS A 103 -13.37 25.32 29.92
CA HIS A 103 -13.99 24.39 30.87
C HIS A 103 -13.83 22.91 30.48
N PHE A 104 -13.77 22.56 29.19
CA PHE A 104 -13.83 21.16 28.77
C PHE A 104 -12.68 20.31 29.31
N ASP A 105 -11.44 20.77 29.13
CA ASP A 105 -10.27 20.02 29.58
C ASP A 105 -10.18 20.00 31.11
N LYS A 106 -10.38 21.17 31.74
CA LYS A 106 -10.19 21.38 33.17
C LYS A 106 -11.25 20.68 34.02
N ASP A 107 -12.51 20.81 33.64
CA ASP A 107 -13.64 20.44 34.50
C ASP A 107 -14.19 19.04 34.18
N TYR A 108 -13.89 18.49 32.99
CA TYR A 108 -14.37 17.18 32.56
C TYR A 108 -13.24 16.23 32.13
N TYR A 109 -12.54 16.52 31.02
CA TYR A 109 -11.70 15.51 30.36
C TYR A 109 -10.50 15.05 31.22
N GLN A 110 -9.85 15.94 31.98
CA GLN A 110 -8.74 15.53 32.85
C GLN A 110 -9.19 14.60 33.98
N ALA A 111 -10.38 14.83 34.54
CA ALA A 111 -10.93 13.96 35.58
C ALA A 111 -11.22 12.55 35.01
N VAL A 112 -11.82 12.46 33.82
CA VAL A 112 -12.04 11.18 33.13
C VAL A 112 -10.72 10.49 32.79
N LYS A 113 -9.74 11.24 32.26
CA LYS A 113 -8.42 10.70 31.93
C LYS A 113 -7.72 10.10 33.16
N THR A 114 -7.71 10.80 34.29
CA THR A 114 -7.14 10.30 35.55
C THR A 114 -7.90 9.07 36.05
N SER A 115 -9.24 9.07 35.96
CA SER A 115 -10.05 7.91 36.29
C SER A 115 -9.69 6.70 35.42
N CYS A 116 -9.55 6.87 34.12
CA CYS A 116 -9.14 5.80 33.20
C CYS A 116 -7.73 5.27 33.50
N ASP A 117 -6.79 6.14 33.89
CA ASP A 117 -5.43 5.72 34.26
C ASP A 117 -5.44 4.88 35.56
N LEU A 118 -6.29 5.22 36.52
CA LEU A 118 -6.52 4.43 37.75
C LEU A 118 -7.22 3.10 37.47
N GLU A 119 -8.28 3.12 36.65
CA GLU A 119 -9.03 1.93 36.24
C GLU A 119 -8.12 0.92 35.51
N LYS A 120 -7.18 1.44 34.70
CA LYS A 120 -6.15 0.63 34.03
C LYS A 120 -5.19 -0.03 35.02
N ALA A 121 -4.82 0.66 36.10
CA ALA A 121 -3.99 0.09 37.15
C ALA A 121 -4.75 -1.01 37.92
N ALA A 122 -6.02 -0.75 38.28
CA ALA A 122 -6.89 -1.71 38.95
C ALA A 122 -7.14 -2.98 38.11
N ALA A 123 -7.38 -2.83 36.80
CA ALA A 123 -7.55 -3.97 35.88
C ALA A 123 -6.30 -4.86 35.83
N LYS A 124 -5.10 -4.26 35.80
CA LYS A 124 -3.82 -4.99 35.86
C LYS A 124 -3.63 -5.72 37.19
N GLU A 125 -3.99 -5.08 38.30
CA GLU A 125 -3.90 -5.70 39.63
C GLU A 125 -4.86 -6.89 39.75
N LYS A 126 -6.11 -6.73 39.30
CA LYS A 126 -7.12 -7.79 39.20
C LYS A 126 -6.61 -8.99 38.39
N TYR A 127 -5.98 -8.72 37.24
CA TYR A 127 -5.35 -9.76 36.42
C TYR A 127 -4.21 -10.48 37.16
N ASN A 128 -3.30 -9.73 37.79
CA ASN A 128 -2.19 -10.32 38.55
C ASN A 128 -2.68 -11.23 39.69
N LYS A 129 -3.68 -10.78 40.46
CA LYS A 129 -4.33 -11.59 41.51
C LYS A 129 -4.96 -12.86 40.92
N LYS A 130 -5.65 -12.75 39.77
CA LYS A 130 -6.27 -13.90 39.11
C LYS A 130 -5.24 -14.91 38.62
N VAL A 131 -4.14 -14.45 38.03
CA VAL A 131 -3.02 -15.31 37.59
C VAL A 131 -2.39 -16.02 38.78
N GLU A 132 -2.20 -15.33 39.91
CA GLU A 132 -1.64 -15.95 41.12
C GLU A 132 -2.58 -17.04 41.70
N GLN A 133 -3.89 -16.77 41.73
CA GLN A 133 -4.90 -17.77 42.12
C GLN A 133 -4.90 -18.99 41.20
N LEU A 134 -4.90 -18.76 39.88
CA LEU A 134 -4.83 -19.84 38.88
C LEU A 134 -3.57 -20.68 39.05
N LYS A 135 -2.43 -20.04 39.35
CA LYS A 135 -1.16 -20.73 39.61
C LYS A 135 -1.24 -21.61 40.86
N LYS A 136 -1.81 -21.12 41.95
CA LYS A 136 -2.01 -21.89 43.19
C LYS A 136 -2.92 -23.10 42.95
N GLN A 137 -4.07 -22.88 42.29
CA GLN A 137 -5.00 -23.96 41.91
C GLN A 137 -4.33 -25.03 41.05
N HIS A 138 -3.54 -24.61 40.05
CA HIS A 138 -2.80 -25.53 39.20
C HIS A 138 -1.77 -26.36 40.00
N GLN A 139 -1.02 -25.73 40.90
CA GLN A 139 -0.06 -26.43 41.77
C GLN A 139 -0.75 -27.46 42.67
N GLU A 140 -1.89 -27.11 43.27
CA GLU A 140 -2.68 -28.03 44.10
C GLU A 140 -3.21 -29.21 43.29
N ILE A 141 -3.72 -28.99 42.08
CA ILE A 141 -4.21 -30.08 41.20
C ILE A 141 -3.04 -30.96 40.76
N MET A 142 -1.93 -30.37 40.31
CA MET A 142 -0.73 -31.10 39.91
C MET A 142 -0.16 -31.98 41.03
N SER A 143 -0.29 -31.56 42.30
CA SER A 143 0.18 -32.35 43.45
C SER A 143 -0.63 -33.63 43.70
N LYS A 144 -1.84 -33.73 43.13
CA LYS A 144 -2.77 -34.86 43.32
C LYS A 144 -2.79 -35.82 42.12
N LEU A 145 -2.19 -35.43 41.00
CA LEU A 145 -2.18 -36.20 39.76
C LEU A 145 -0.90 -37.04 39.65
N SER A 146 -1.04 -38.32 39.32
CA SER A 146 0.07 -39.25 39.07
C SER A 146 0.07 -39.82 37.65
N ASP A 147 -1.08 -39.81 36.97
CA ASP A 147 -1.21 -40.28 35.60
C ASP A 147 -0.66 -39.25 34.58
N HIS A 148 0.09 -39.74 33.59
CA HIS A 148 0.77 -38.89 32.61
C HIS A 148 -0.22 -38.14 31.69
N GLN A 149 -1.34 -38.76 31.32
CA GLN A 149 -2.34 -38.16 30.45
C GLN A 149 -3.10 -37.05 31.20
N GLU A 150 -3.49 -37.30 32.45
CA GLU A 150 -4.14 -36.29 33.30
C GLU A 150 -3.23 -35.07 33.57
N ILE A 151 -1.93 -35.28 33.77
CA ILE A 151 -0.96 -34.19 33.92
C ILE A 151 -0.89 -33.32 32.65
N LYS A 152 -0.91 -33.96 31.47
CA LYS A 152 -0.89 -33.25 30.18
C LYS A 152 -2.16 -32.43 29.97
N ASP A 153 -3.31 -33.00 30.31
CA ASP A 153 -4.61 -32.35 30.14
C ASP A 153 -4.77 -31.16 31.09
N GLU A 154 -4.37 -31.28 32.36
CA GLU A 154 -4.39 -30.15 33.29
C GLU A 154 -3.41 -29.04 32.89
N LYS A 155 -2.23 -29.35 32.34
CA LYS A 155 -1.33 -28.32 31.77
C LYS A 155 -1.99 -27.55 30.61
N TYR A 156 -2.76 -28.24 29.78
CA TYR A 156 -3.51 -27.61 28.70
C TYR A 156 -4.66 -26.73 29.25
N VAL A 157 -5.43 -27.23 30.22
CA VAL A 157 -6.50 -26.48 30.88
C VAL A 157 -5.95 -25.23 31.58
N TYR A 158 -4.84 -25.33 32.32
CA TYR A 158 -4.20 -24.19 32.95
C TYR A 158 -3.77 -23.12 31.94
N LYS A 159 -3.19 -23.54 30.81
CA LYS A 159 -2.83 -22.62 29.71
C LYS A 159 -4.05 -21.90 29.15
N ASN A 160 -5.18 -22.59 28.99
CA ASN A 160 -6.43 -21.98 28.55
C ASN A 160 -7.00 -21.00 29.60
N ARG A 161 -7.02 -21.37 30.88
CA ARG A 161 -7.45 -20.45 31.95
C ARG A 161 -6.61 -19.17 32.02
N LEU A 162 -5.29 -19.27 31.82
CA LEU A 162 -4.41 -18.11 31.71
C LEU A 162 -4.71 -17.27 30.47
N PHE A 163 -5.02 -17.91 29.34
CA PHE A 163 -5.43 -17.22 28.13
C PHE A 163 -6.75 -16.46 28.32
N ASP A 164 -7.75 -17.08 28.95
CA ASP A 164 -9.04 -16.45 29.25
C ASP A 164 -8.86 -15.24 30.18
N ALA A 165 -8.08 -15.39 31.26
CA ALA A 165 -7.77 -14.29 32.18
C ALA A 165 -7.07 -13.12 31.48
N LYS A 166 -6.20 -13.43 30.49
CA LYS A 166 -5.55 -12.40 29.67
C LYS A 166 -6.55 -11.74 28.72
N MET A 167 -7.49 -12.49 28.15
CA MET A 167 -8.52 -11.95 27.25
C MET A 167 -9.48 -11.02 28.01
N ASP A 168 -9.81 -11.36 29.25
CA ASP A 168 -10.56 -10.47 30.15
C ASP A 168 -9.82 -9.16 30.42
N LEU A 169 -8.50 -9.22 30.68
CA LEU A 169 -7.68 -8.01 30.84
C LEU A 169 -7.68 -7.17 29.55
N GLU A 170 -7.51 -7.79 28.38
CA GLU A 170 -7.53 -7.09 27.09
C GLU A 170 -8.88 -6.41 26.84
N LYS A 171 -9.99 -7.07 27.20
CA LYS A 171 -11.35 -6.49 27.15
C LYS A 171 -11.48 -5.29 28.09
N ASP A 172 -11.08 -5.42 29.35
CA ASP A 172 -11.14 -4.33 30.34
C ASP A 172 -10.29 -3.12 29.85
N LEU A 173 -9.08 -3.38 29.33
CA LEU A 173 -8.20 -2.34 28.76
C LEU A 173 -8.80 -1.65 27.52
N GLN A 174 -9.52 -2.39 26.68
CA GLN A 174 -10.17 -1.83 25.51
C GLN A 174 -11.35 -0.93 25.92
N GLN A 175 -12.19 -1.35 26.86
CA GLN A 175 -13.29 -0.53 27.37
C GLN A 175 -12.80 0.79 27.98
N ILE A 176 -11.71 0.75 28.75
CA ILE A 176 -11.08 1.96 29.32
C ILE A 176 -10.55 2.88 28.20
N LYS A 177 -9.99 2.29 27.14
CA LYS A 177 -9.50 3.04 25.97
C LYS A 177 -10.66 3.71 25.22
N ASP A 178 -11.77 3.00 25.04
CA ASP A 178 -12.97 3.49 24.36
C ASP A 178 -13.57 4.65 25.14
N ARG A 179 -13.79 4.49 26.45
CA ARG A 179 -14.29 5.54 27.35
C ARG A 179 -13.46 6.82 27.28
N ARG A 180 -12.13 6.70 27.35
CA ARG A 180 -11.23 7.86 27.24
C ARG A 180 -11.34 8.55 25.88
N HIS A 181 -11.46 7.77 24.80
CA HIS A 181 -11.59 8.31 23.45
C HIS A 181 -12.93 9.00 23.23
N GLU A 182 -14.02 8.41 23.71
CA GLU A 182 -15.37 9.00 23.70
C GLU A 182 -15.39 10.31 24.47
N ALA A 183 -14.80 10.35 25.67
CA ALA A 183 -14.69 11.58 26.46
C ALA A 183 -13.92 12.68 25.73
N TYR A 184 -12.85 12.35 24.99
CA TYR A 184 -12.14 13.34 24.17
C TYR A 184 -12.97 13.80 22.95
N ASN A 185 -13.60 12.85 22.25
CA ASN A 185 -14.41 13.11 21.07
C ASN A 185 -15.67 13.92 21.38
N PHE A 186 -16.15 13.87 22.63
CA PHE A 186 -17.30 14.63 23.08
C PHE A 186 -17.16 16.13 22.81
N LYS A 187 -15.94 16.68 22.93
CA LYS A 187 -15.65 18.08 22.54
C LYS A 187 -15.98 18.34 21.07
N PHE A 188 -15.56 17.44 20.19
CA PHE A 188 -15.76 17.58 18.75
C PHE A 188 -17.22 17.35 18.37
N HIS A 189 -17.95 16.52 19.11
CA HIS A 189 -19.39 16.38 18.96
C HIS A 189 -20.11 17.70 19.29
N LEU A 190 -19.75 18.36 20.39
CA LEU A 190 -20.31 19.67 20.74
C LEU A 190 -19.98 20.75 19.69
N ILE A 191 -18.75 20.78 19.19
CA ILE A 191 -18.34 21.69 18.10
C ILE A 191 -19.10 21.38 16.79
N ASP A 192 -19.33 20.10 16.50
CA ASP A 192 -20.07 19.66 15.31
C ASP A 192 -21.52 20.17 15.32
N LEU A 193 -22.21 20.07 16.47
CA LEU A 193 -23.55 20.62 16.65
C LEU A 193 -23.57 22.14 16.38
N LEU A 194 -22.59 22.86 16.90
CA LEU A 194 -22.47 24.31 16.74
C LEU A 194 -22.17 24.70 15.29
N ARG A 195 -21.40 23.91 14.53
CA ARG A 195 -20.82 24.32 13.23
C ARG A 195 -21.24 23.48 12.02
N MET A 196 -22.17 22.54 12.17
CA MET A 196 -22.64 21.67 11.09
C MET A 196 -21.48 21.02 10.32
N SER A 197 -20.60 20.33 11.04
CA SER A 197 -19.42 19.63 10.51
C SER A 197 -18.35 20.50 9.86
N LYS A 198 -18.36 21.82 10.09
CA LYS A 198 -17.31 22.74 9.63
C LYS A 198 -16.22 22.95 10.67
N PHE A 199 -15.31 22.01 10.79
CA PHE A 199 -14.12 22.12 11.65
C PHE A 199 -13.05 23.05 11.07
N THR A 200 -12.29 23.70 11.93
CA THR A 200 -11.04 24.36 11.55
C THR A 200 -9.98 23.34 11.13
N PHE A 201 -8.92 23.81 10.45
CA PHE A 201 -7.79 22.96 10.10
C PHE A 201 -7.13 22.32 11.33
N MET A 202 -6.97 23.09 12.42
CA MET A 202 -6.36 22.62 13.66
C MET A 202 -7.21 21.57 14.36
N GLU A 203 -8.53 21.78 14.44
CA GLU A 203 -9.46 20.79 15.00
C GLU A 203 -9.48 19.50 14.18
N SER A 204 -9.53 19.63 12.85
CA SER A 204 -9.48 18.48 11.94
C SER A 204 -8.18 17.67 12.09
N ARG A 205 -7.05 18.34 12.32
CA ARG A 205 -5.75 17.69 12.60
C ARG A 205 -5.76 17.02 13.97
N ALA A 206 -6.26 17.70 15.00
CA ALA A 206 -6.34 17.17 16.36
C ALA A 206 -7.22 15.92 16.45
N GLN A 207 -8.42 15.97 15.87
CA GLN A 207 -9.35 14.83 15.81
C GLN A 207 -8.73 13.65 15.03
N LYS A 208 -8.12 13.90 13.87
CA LYS A 208 -7.42 12.86 13.09
C LYS A 208 -6.28 12.22 13.88
N TRP A 209 -5.52 13.02 14.63
CA TRP A 209 -4.41 12.54 15.44
C TRP A 209 -4.88 11.70 16.62
N GLU A 210 -5.96 12.09 17.30
CA GLU A 210 -6.52 11.27 18.38
C GLU A 210 -7.12 9.97 17.84
N ASN A 211 -7.88 10.03 16.74
CA ASN A 211 -8.40 8.83 16.06
C ASN A 211 -7.27 7.88 15.66
N TYR A 212 -6.13 8.42 15.20
CA TYR A 212 -4.94 7.63 14.92
C TYR A 212 -4.39 6.95 16.19
N LYS A 213 -4.20 7.69 17.29
CA LYS A 213 -3.75 7.11 18.57
C LYS A 213 -4.70 6.03 19.09
N TYR A 214 -6.01 6.26 18.97
CA TYR A 214 -7.05 5.33 19.39
C TYR A 214 -7.04 4.05 18.54
N THR A 215 -6.90 4.15 17.22
CA THR A 215 -6.85 2.97 16.34
C THR A 215 -5.47 2.32 16.30
N PHE A 216 -4.42 3.00 16.76
CA PHE A 216 -3.06 2.46 16.75
C PHE A 216 -2.96 1.24 17.66
N ASN A 217 -2.41 0.16 17.09
CA ASN A 217 -2.11 -1.08 17.78
C ASN A 217 -0.68 -1.48 17.41
N SER A 218 0.22 -1.50 18.40
CA SER A 218 1.64 -1.80 18.17
C SER A 218 1.89 -3.16 17.55
N ARG A 219 1.11 -4.20 17.95
CA ARG A 219 1.22 -5.54 17.37
C ARG A 219 0.79 -5.51 15.91
N SER A 220 -0.35 -4.88 15.62
CA SER A 220 -0.82 -4.73 14.24
C SER A 220 0.16 -3.91 13.39
N PHE A 221 0.71 -2.83 13.95
CA PHE A 221 1.69 -1.97 13.30
C PHE A 221 2.99 -2.73 12.98
N LEU A 222 3.54 -3.48 13.94
CA LEU A 222 4.74 -4.28 13.74
C LEU A 222 4.50 -5.45 12.80
N LEU A 223 3.32 -6.09 12.82
CA LEU A 223 3.00 -7.12 11.84
C LEU A 223 2.84 -6.51 10.44
N GLN A 224 2.16 -5.37 10.31
CA GLN A 224 1.93 -4.72 9.02
C GLN A 224 3.21 -4.14 8.42
N ASN A 225 4.06 -3.50 9.23
CA ASN A 225 5.27 -2.80 8.80
C ASN A 225 6.58 -3.52 9.14
N GLY A 226 6.53 -4.69 9.79
CA GLY A 226 7.71 -5.39 10.30
C GLY A 226 8.72 -5.72 9.21
N LEU A 227 8.24 -6.02 8.01
CA LEU A 227 9.09 -6.24 6.85
C LEU A 227 9.86 -4.97 6.44
N TYR A 228 9.18 -3.83 6.34
CA TYR A 228 9.83 -2.54 6.07
C TYR A 228 10.85 -2.19 7.17
N ILE A 229 10.50 -2.42 8.43
CA ILE A 229 11.39 -2.17 9.57
C ILE A 229 12.64 -3.06 9.49
N ALA A 230 12.47 -4.36 9.25
CA ALA A 230 13.58 -5.30 9.13
C ALA A 230 14.55 -4.89 8.01
N ILE A 231 14.01 -4.52 6.85
CA ILE A 231 14.85 -4.16 5.72
C ILE A 231 15.51 -2.79 5.92
N ILE A 232 14.82 -1.82 6.50
CA ILE A 232 15.41 -0.52 6.85
C ILE A 232 16.55 -0.73 7.85
N LEU A 233 16.40 -1.61 8.84
CA LEU A 233 17.47 -1.92 9.80
C LEU A 233 18.67 -2.57 9.11
N ILE A 234 18.45 -3.50 8.17
CA ILE A 234 19.53 -4.09 7.37
C ILE A 234 20.23 -3.01 6.54
N PHE A 235 19.47 -2.12 5.90
CA PHE A 235 20.03 -1.03 5.10
C PHE A 235 20.83 -0.04 5.95
N ILE A 236 20.33 0.32 7.15
CA ILE A 236 21.06 1.16 8.10
C ILE A 236 22.37 0.47 8.52
N ALA A 237 22.33 -0.83 8.84
CA ALA A 237 23.53 -1.58 9.17
C ALA A 237 24.55 -1.54 8.02
N LEU A 238 24.11 -1.74 6.77
CA LEU A 238 24.96 -1.64 5.59
C LEU A 238 25.52 -0.23 5.39
N CYS A 239 24.73 0.82 5.61
CA CYS A 239 25.18 2.22 5.59
C CYS A 239 26.31 2.49 6.60
N ILE A 240 26.31 1.80 7.75
CA ILE A 240 27.34 1.94 8.79
C ILE A 240 28.57 1.08 8.47
N ILE A 241 28.38 -0.16 8.02
CA ILE A 241 29.47 -1.12 7.76
C ILE A 241 30.29 -0.72 6.52
N THR A 242 29.65 -0.22 5.46
CA THR A 242 30.34 0.08 4.18
C THR A 242 31.46 1.13 4.32
N PRO A 243 31.26 2.26 5.03
CA PRO A 243 32.36 3.18 5.36
C PRO A 243 33.48 2.51 6.16
N ILE A 244 33.15 1.66 7.13
CA ILE A 244 34.13 1.02 8.03
C ILE A 244 35.03 0.05 7.26
N VAL A 245 34.46 -0.73 6.34
CA VAL A 245 35.18 -1.80 5.63
C VAL A 245 35.81 -1.31 4.33
N LYS A 246 35.15 -0.40 3.61
CA LYS A 246 35.56 0.02 2.25
C LYS A 246 35.95 1.49 2.14
N ASN A 247 35.94 2.26 3.24
CA ASN A 247 36.23 3.70 3.25
C ASN A 247 35.41 4.53 2.25
N SER A 248 34.22 4.03 1.87
CA SER A 248 33.33 4.68 0.91
C SER A 248 31.93 4.79 1.52
N PRO A 249 31.43 6.01 1.78
CA PRO A 249 30.07 6.19 2.26
C PRO A 249 29.05 5.67 1.24
N LEU A 250 28.10 4.86 1.69
CA LEU A 250 27.08 4.29 0.80
C LEU A 250 26.15 5.40 0.25
N LEU A 251 25.74 6.34 1.10
CA LEU A 251 24.81 7.43 0.77
C LEU A 251 25.52 8.69 0.23
N THR A 252 26.39 8.53 -0.76
CA THR A 252 26.87 9.68 -1.55
C THR A 252 25.90 10.02 -2.66
N TYR A 253 25.93 11.26 -3.13
CA TYR A 253 25.10 11.71 -4.26
C TYR A 253 25.24 10.79 -5.48
N ASN A 254 26.48 10.43 -5.85
CA ASN A 254 26.74 9.54 -6.99
C ASN A 254 26.22 8.11 -6.76
N ASN A 255 26.38 7.56 -5.56
CA ASN A 255 25.87 6.22 -5.24
C ASN A 255 24.34 6.20 -5.28
N VAL A 256 23.67 7.22 -4.74
CA VAL A 256 22.20 7.34 -4.82
C VAL A 256 21.74 7.40 -6.28
N LEU A 257 22.40 8.20 -7.12
CA LEU A 257 22.09 8.24 -8.55
C LEU A 257 22.36 6.89 -9.24
N ASN A 258 23.39 6.15 -8.86
CA ASN A 258 23.67 4.81 -9.41
C ASN A 258 22.64 3.76 -8.99
N ILE A 259 22.15 3.83 -7.75
CA ILE A 259 21.04 2.99 -7.29
C ILE A 259 19.79 3.29 -8.11
N LEU A 260 19.44 4.58 -8.27
CA LEU A 260 18.25 4.98 -9.04
C LEU A 260 18.37 4.59 -10.52
N GLN A 261 19.56 4.69 -11.12
CA GLN A 261 19.82 4.24 -12.48
C GLN A 261 19.59 2.74 -12.65
N GLN A 262 20.04 1.90 -11.72
CA GLN A 262 19.80 0.45 -11.76
C GLN A 262 18.36 0.06 -11.41
N ALA A 263 17.72 0.82 -10.53
CA ALA A 263 16.33 0.60 -10.16
C ALA A 263 15.38 0.92 -11.32
N SER A 264 15.80 1.78 -12.26
CA SER A 264 14.92 2.29 -13.30
C SER A 264 14.41 1.19 -14.24
N PRO A 265 15.26 0.34 -14.87
CA PRO A 265 14.77 -0.78 -15.69
C PRO A 265 14.04 -1.84 -14.87
N ARG A 266 14.53 -2.15 -13.65
CA ARG A 266 13.88 -3.08 -12.72
C ARG A 266 12.49 -2.64 -12.30
N MET A 267 12.22 -1.33 -12.26
CA MET A 267 10.90 -0.77 -11.96
C MET A 267 9.85 -1.23 -12.97
N PHE A 268 10.18 -1.27 -14.26
CA PHE A 268 9.25 -1.76 -15.29
C PHE A 268 8.90 -3.22 -15.07
N LEU A 269 9.90 -4.04 -14.73
CA LEU A 269 9.70 -5.46 -14.43
C LEU A 269 8.80 -5.67 -13.20
N ALA A 270 9.07 -4.93 -12.13
CA ALA A 270 8.25 -5.01 -10.93
C ALA A 270 6.82 -4.51 -11.16
N LEU A 271 6.63 -3.39 -11.87
CA LEU A 271 5.29 -2.87 -12.19
C LEU A 271 4.49 -3.85 -13.07
N GLY A 272 5.15 -4.58 -13.98
CA GLY A 272 4.51 -5.62 -14.78
C GLY A 272 4.05 -6.80 -13.93
N VAL A 273 4.96 -7.39 -13.16
CA VAL A 273 4.64 -8.58 -12.35
C VAL A 273 3.68 -8.27 -11.19
N ALA A 274 3.70 -7.04 -10.66
CA ALA A 274 2.76 -6.60 -9.62
C ALA A 274 1.30 -6.79 -10.04
N GLY A 275 0.97 -6.56 -11.32
CA GLY A 275 -0.38 -6.77 -11.85
C GLY A 275 -0.79 -8.24 -11.87
N LEU A 276 0.18 -9.13 -12.14
CA LEU A 276 -0.02 -10.57 -12.14
C LEU A 276 -0.15 -11.12 -10.73
N ILE A 277 0.68 -10.67 -9.79
CA ILE A 277 0.59 -11.04 -8.36
C ILE A 277 -0.76 -10.62 -7.79
N LEU A 278 -1.28 -9.45 -8.17
CA LEU A 278 -2.60 -9.00 -7.75
C LEU A 278 -3.71 -9.98 -8.18
N LEU A 279 -3.54 -10.68 -9.31
CA LEU A 279 -4.43 -11.72 -9.81
C LEU A 279 -4.12 -13.13 -9.25
N THR A 280 -3.36 -13.25 -8.16
CA THR A 280 -2.84 -14.52 -7.62
C THR A 280 -1.92 -15.28 -8.59
N GLY A 281 -1.40 -14.59 -9.60
CA GLY A 281 -0.45 -15.12 -10.55
C GLY A 281 0.99 -14.74 -10.26
N THR A 282 1.88 -15.23 -11.11
CA THR A 282 3.31 -14.91 -11.09
C THR A 282 3.84 -15.04 -12.50
N ASP A 283 4.99 -14.45 -12.76
CA ASP A 283 5.71 -14.63 -14.01
C ASP A 283 7.19 -14.92 -13.75
N LEU A 284 7.56 -16.18 -13.96
CA LEU A 284 8.94 -16.64 -13.84
C LEU A 284 9.76 -16.42 -15.12
N SER A 285 9.12 -16.02 -16.22
CA SER A 285 9.79 -15.82 -17.49
C SER A 285 10.43 -14.44 -17.66
N ILE A 286 10.27 -13.52 -16.70
CA ILE A 286 10.76 -12.14 -16.75
C ILE A 286 12.26 -12.09 -17.08
N GLY A 287 13.10 -12.84 -16.36
CA GLY A 287 14.55 -12.82 -16.61
C GLY A 287 14.91 -13.24 -18.03
N ARG A 288 14.22 -14.26 -18.56
CA ARG A 288 14.43 -14.72 -19.94
C ARG A 288 13.86 -13.77 -20.98
N MET A 289 12.78 -13.06 -20.66
CA MET A 289 12.28 -11.97 -21.49
C MET A 289 13.25 -10.80 -21.53
N VAL A 290 13.93 -10.50 -20.41
CA VAL A 290 15.00 -9.50 -20.37
C VAL A 290 16.18 -9.94 -21.25
N GLY A 291 16.67 -11.18 -21.10
CA GLY A 291 17.73 -11.71 -21.96
C GLY A 291 17.38 -11.67 -23.46
N MET A 292 16.16 -12.09 -23.81
CA MET A 292 15.64 -12.01 -25.19
C MET A 292 15.54 -10.57 -25.70
N GLY A 293 14.91 -9.69 -24.91
CA GLY A 293 14.69 -8.29 -25.25
C GLY A 293 16.00 -7.53 -25.40
N MET A 294 16.95 -7.73 -24.49
CA MET A 294 18.30 -7.16 -24.59
C MET A 294 19.04 -7.69 -25.81
N THR A 295 18.95 -8.99 -26.11
CA THR A 295 19.59 -9.57 -27.30
C THR A 295 19.03 -8.94 -28.58
N ALA A 296 17.70 -8.85 -28.71
CA ALA A 296 17.05 -8.23 -29.86
C ALA A 296 17.39 -6.73 -29.99
N ALA A 297 17.37 -6.00 -28.87
CA ALA A 297 17.74 -4.58 -28.82
C ALA A 297 19.19 -4.37 -29.25
N THR A 298 20.12 -5.17 -28.72
CA THR A 298 21.54 -5.08 -29.05
C THR A 298 21.78 -5.37 -30.53
N ILE A 299 21.13 -6.38 -31.12
CA ILE A 299 21.27 -6.71 -32.55
C ILE A 299 20.86 -5.52 -33.44
N ILE A 300 19.76 -4.86 -33.10
CA ILE A 300 19.21 -3.75 -33.88
C ILE A 300 20.04 -2.46 -33.69
N MET A 301 20.54 -2.24 -32.48
CA MET A 301 21.30 -1.04 -32.08
C MET A 301 22.82 -1.22 -32.18
N HIS A 302 23.28 -2.35 -32.73
CA HIS A 302 24.69 -2.69 -32.82
C HIS A 302 25.49 -1.67 -33.64
N GLN A 303 26.75 -1.44 -33.24
CA GLN A 303 27.67 -0.63 -34.02
C GLN A 303 28.34 -1.48 -35.12
N GLY A 304 27.89 -1.31 -36.36
CA GLY A 304 28.44 -2.05 -37.49
C GLY A 304 27.63 -3.30 -37.84
N ILE A 305 28.23 -4.16 -38.66
CA ILE A 305 27.68 -5.48 -38.99
C ILE A 305 27.69 -6.34 -37.73
N ASN A 306 26.59 -7.02 -37.43
CA ASN A 306 26.49 -7.87 -36.25
C ASN A 306 27.59 -8.95 -36.24
N THR A 307 28.27 -9.09 -35.09
CA THR A 307 29.32 -10.10 -34.89
C THR A 307 28.81 -11.53 -34.75
N GLY A 308 27.49 -11.69 -34.53
CA GLY A 308 26.81 -12.98 -34.39
C GLY A 308 25.65 -13.10 -35.38
N GLY A 309 25.29 -14.34 -35.70
CA GLY A 309 24.11 -14.66 -36.51
C GLY A 309 22.91 -15.03 -35.65
N VAL A 310 21.71 -14.77 -36.15
CA VAL A 310 20.44 -15.28 -35.62
C VAL A 310 19.85 -16.22 -36.66
N PHE A 311 19.66 -17.49 -36.29
CA PHE A 311 19.28 -18.57 -37.21
C PHE A 311 20.21 -18.68 -38.44
N GLY A 312 21.50 -18.42 -38.26
CA GLY A 312 22.49 -18.45 -39.34
C GLY A 312 22.49 -17.20 -40.24
N HIS A 313 21.62 -16.23 -39.98
CA HIS A 313 21.58 -14.96 -40.70
C HIS A 313 22.27 -13.85 -39.90
N ILE A 314 23.20 -13.14 -40.55
CA ILE A 314 23.84 -11.96 -39.98
C ILE A 314 22.99 -10.75 -40.36
N PHE A 315 22.46 -10.07 -39.36
CA PHE A 315 21.70 -8.84 -39.56
C PHE A 315 22.64 -7.64 -39.67
N ASP A 316 22.34 -6.72 -40.57
CA ASP A 316 23.02 -5.44 -40.68
C ASP A 316 21.98 -4.31 -40.72
N PHE A 317 21.97 -3.51 -39.65
CA PHE A 317 21.08 -2.36 -39.52
C PHE A 317 21.80 -1.03 -39.76
N THR A 318 23.09 -1.05 -40.11
CA THR A 318 23.93 0.15 -40.26
C THR A 318 23.41 1.13 -41.30
N GLY A 319 22.71 0.65 -42.34
CA GLY A 319 22.07 1.50 -43.34
C GLY A 319 20.89 2.34 -42.83
N MET A 320 20.33 2.02 -41.66
CA MET A 320 19.20 2.75 -41.09
C MET A 320 19.66 3.93 -40.22
N PRO A 321 18.93 5.08 -40.22
CA PRO A 321 19.19 6.16 -39.28
C PRO A 321 19.10 5.71 -37.82
N VAL A 322 19.96 6.26 -36.96
CA VAL A 322 20.06 5.88 -35.53
C VAL A 322 18.71 5.97 -34.81
N GLY A 323 17.96 7.05 -35.02
CA GLY A 323 16.63 7.21 -34.41
C GLY A 323 15.62 6.14 -34.83
N VAL A 324 15.71 5.64 -36.06
CA VAL A 324 14.87 4.54 -36.56
C VAL A 324 15.25 3.23 -35.88
N ARG A 325 16.54 2.93 -35.74
CA ARG A 325 17.01 1.73 -35.02
C ARG A 325 16.54 1.72 -33.56
N VAL A 326 16.59 2.88 -32.90
CA VAL A 326 16.14 3.04 -31.51
C VAL A 326 14.66 2.70 -31.35
N ILE A 327 13.80 3.25 -32.21
CA ILE A 327 12.35 2.99 -32.18
C ILE A 327 12.06 1.53 -32.58
N LEU A 328 12.73 1.03 -33.61
CA LEU A 328 12.59 -0.35 -34.05
C LEU A 328 12.95 -1.34 -32.94
N ALA A 329 14.07 -1.11 -32.24
CA ALA A 329 14.49 -1.92 -31.10
C ALA A 329 13.43 -1.94 -30.01
N LEU A 330 12.89 -0.77 -29.63
CA LEU A 330 11.83 -0.66 -28.64
C LEU A 330 10.58 -1.47 -29.04
N VAL A 331 10.12 -1.29 -30.28
CA VAL A 331 8.94 -1.99 -30.80
C VAL A 331 9.15 -3.50 -30.82
N VAL A 332 10.31 -3.97 -31.27
CA VAL A 332 10.64 -5.41 -31.30
C VAL A 332 10.70 -5.98 -29.89
N CYS A 333 11.32 -5.29 -28.93
CA CYS A 333 11.33 -5.74 -27.52
C CYS A 333 9.92 -5.86 -26.96
N ILE A 334 9.06 -4.85 -27.17
CA ILE A 334 7.67 -4.87 -26.72
C ILE A 334 6.91 -6.02 -27.37
N LEU A 335 7.01 -6.19 -28.68
CA LEU A 335 6.29 -7.23 -29.41
C LEU A 335 6.70 -8.63 -28.96
N LEU A 336 8.00 -8.92 -28.85
CA LEU A 336 8.49 -10.23 -28.43
C LEU A 336 8.09 -10.54 -26.99
N CYS A 337 8.33 -9.62 -26.05
CA CYS A 337 7.96 -9.83 -24.66
C CYS A 337 6.44 -9.99 -24.51
N THR A 338 5.65 -9.12 -25.16
CA THR A 338 4.18 -9.18 -25.13
C THR A 338 3.64 -10.48 -25.71
N PHE A 339 4.21 -10.95 -26.82
CA PHE A 339 3.82 -12.21 -27.46
C PHE A 339 3.97 -13.38 -26.48
N PHE A 340 5.15 -13.53 -25.87
CA PHE A 340 5.40 -14.62 -24.94
C PHE A 340 4.60 -14.49 -23.63
N THR A 341 4.46 -13.29 -23.06
CA THR A 341 3.58 -13.11 -21.88
C THR A 341 2.13 -13.39 -22.23
N ALA A 342 1.65 -12.99 -23.42
CA ALA A 342 0.27 -13.21 -23.84
C ALA A 342 -0.03 -14.70 -24.05
N ILE A 343 0.93 -15.49 -24.57
CA ILE A 343 0.83 -16.95 -24.61
C ILE A 343 0.63 -17.48 -23.18
N ALA A 344 1.50 -17.09 -22.25
CA ALA A 344 1.39 -17.56 -20.88
C ALA A 344 0.04 -17.17 -20.25
N GLY A 345 -0.36 -15.91 -20.41
CA GLY A 345 -1.65 -15.40 -19.94
C GLY A 345 -2.85 -16.09 -20.57
N PHE A 346 -2.78 -16.44 -21.86
CA PHE A 346 -3.82 -17.18 -22.56
C PHE A 346 -3.98 -18.58 -21.97
N PHE A 347 -2.89 -19.32 -21.79
CA PHE A 347 -2.96 -20.68 -21.24
C PHE A 347 -3.44 -20.67 -19.79
N THR A 348 -2.94 -19.74 -18.98
CA THR A 348 -3.41 -19.52 -17.62
C THR A 348 -4.91 -19.21 -17.59
N ALA A 349 -5.37 -18.26 -18.39
CA ALA A 349 -6.76 -17.80 -18.36
C ALA A 349 -7.74 -18.82 -18.97
N LYS A 350 -7.36 -19.49 -20.07
CA LYS A 350 -8.23 -20.43 -20.79
C LYS A 350 -8.36 -21.77 -20.09
N PHE A 351 -7.23 -22.33 -19.65
CA PHE A 351 -7.17 -23.69 -19.09
C PHE A 351 -7.17 -23.70 -17.56
N LYS A 352 -7.27 -22.52 -16.92
CA LYS A 352 -7.20 -22.37 -15.46
C LYS A 352 -5.95 -23.03 -14.86
N MET A 353 -4.86 -23.07 -15.63
CA MET A 353 -3.58 -23.59 -15.17
C MET A 353 -2.96 -22.61 -14.18
N HIS A 354 -2.30 -23.13 -13.14
CA HIS A 354 -1.57 -22.28 -12.21
C HIS A 354 -0.52 -21.44 -12.97
N PRO A 355 -0.50 -20.09 -12.81
CA PRO A 355 0.36 -19.18 -13.58
C PRO A 355 1.86 -19.55 -13.54
N PHE A 356 2.30 -20.11 -12.42
CA PHE A 356 3.65 -20.67 -12.26
C PHE A 356 4.01 -21.67 -13.37
N ILE A 357 3.14 -22.63 -13.70
CA ILE A 357 3.44 -23.68 -14.68
C ILE A 357 3.57 -23.08 -16.08
N SER A 358 2.62 -22.21 -16.45
CA SER A 358 2.61 -21.60 -17.78
C SER A 358 3.83 -20.71 -18.00
N THR A 359 4.19 -19.89 -17.01
CA THR A 359 5.34 -18.99 -17.10
C THR A 359 6.67 -19.71 -16.97
N MET A 360 6.78 -20.78 -16.18
CA MET A 360 7.95 -21.64 -16.14
C MET A 360 8.19 -22.34 -17.49
N ALA A 361 7.14 -22.86 -18.12
CA ALA A 361 7.26 -23.42 -19.47
C ALA A 361 7.73 -22.35 -20.46
N ASN A 362 7.14 -21.16 -20.40
CA ASN A 362 7.52 -20.03 -21.25
C ASN A 362 8.99 -19.64 -21.08
N MET A 363 9.48 -19.62 -19.83
CA MET A 363 10.89 -19.37 -19.50
C MET A 363 11.82 -20.34 -20.24
N LEU A 364 11.51 -21.64 -20.25
CA LEU A 364 12.31 -22.67 -20.93
C LEU A 364 12.26 -22.51 -22.46
N VAL A 365 11.08 -22.24 -23.01
CA VAL A 365 10.89 -22.02 -24.45
C VAL A 365 11.69 -20.80 -24.92
N ILE A 366 11.58 -19.66 -24.21
CA ILE A 366 12.32 -18.44 -24.53
C ILE A 366 13.82 -18.69 -24.46
N PHE A 367 14.31 -19.26 -23.36
CA PHE A 367 15.75 -19.51 -23.19
C PHE A 367 16.29 -20.46 -24.27
N GLY A 368 15.58 -21.55 -24.54
CA GLY A 368 15.95 -22.53 -25.57
C GLY A 368 15.96 -21.91 -26.97
N MET A 369 14.92 -21.17 -27.36
CA MET A 369 14.85 -20.53 -28.67
C MET A 369 15.92 -19.46 -28.86
N VAL A 370 16.09 -18.55 -27.89
CA VAL A 370 17.10 -17.48 -28.02
C VAL A 370 18.49 -18.09 -28.08
N THR A 371 18.83 -19.02 -27.18
CA THR A 371 20.14 -19.68 -27.18
C THR A 371 20.38 -20.47 -28.47
N TYR A 372 19.37 -21.19 -28.98
CA TYR A 372 19.48 -21.92 -30.23
C TYR A 372 19.65 -20.97 -31.43
N ALA A 373 18.88 -19.89 -31.48
CA ALA A 373 18.91 -18.91 -32.55
C ALA A 373 20.26 -18.20 -32.63
N THR A 374 20.85 -17.85 -31.49
CA THR A 374 22.12 -17.13 -31.41
C THR A 374 23.34 -18.05 -31.29
N LYS A 375 23.15 -19.38 -31.23
CA LYS A 375 24.21 -20.35 -30.87
C LYS A 375 24.89 -20.04 -29.53
N GLY A 376 24.19 -19.34 -28.64
CA GLY A 376 24.71 -18.91 -27.35
C GLY A 376 25.74 -17.79 -27.41
N VAL A 377 25.98 -17.18 -28.58
CA VAL A 377 26.93 -16.07 -28.71
C VAL A 377 26.34 -14.78 -28.12
N SER A 378 27.25 -13.94 -27.62
CA SER A 378 26.94 -12.60 -27.14
C SER A 378 27.13 -11.60 -28.29
N PHE A 379 26.21 -10.65 -28.42
CA PHE A 379 26.30 -9.58 -29.41
C PHE A 379 27.08 -8.40 -28.83
N GLY A 380 27.95 -7.80 -29.65
CA GLY A 380 28.85 -6.72 -29.20
C GLY A 380 28.14 -5.40 -28.85
N ALA A 381 28.92 -4.37 -28.55
CA ALA A 381 28.43 -3.09 -28.05
C ALA A 381 27.43 -2.39 -29.00
N ILE A 382 26.51 -1.64 -28.40
CA ILE A 382 25.59 -0.75 -29.14
C ILE A 382 26.31 0.54 -29.55
N GLU A 383 25.81 1.20 -30.59
CA GLU A 383 26.37 2.47 -31.05
C GLU A 383 26.37 3.53 -29.93
N SER A 384 27.53 4.14 -29.64
CA SER A 384 27.73 5.02 -28.47
C SER A 384 26.88 6.31 -28.49
N THR A 385 26.35 6.68 -29.65
CA THR A 385 25.40 7.80 -29.84
C THR A 385 24.02 7.49 -29.25
N ILE A 386 23.63 6.21 -29.18
CA ILE A 386 22.31 5.75 -28.76
C ILE A 386 22.03 6.01 -27.26
N PRO A 387 22.93 5.62 -26.32
CA PRO A 387 22.73 5.96 -24.90
C PRO A 387 22.59 7.46 -24.66
N ASN A 388 23.36 8.28 -25.38
CA ASN A 388 23.28 9.74 -25.26
C ASN A 388 21.95 10.33 -25.77
N MET A 389 21.27 9.63 -26.69
CA MET A 389 19.96 10.02 -27.19
C MET A 389 18.82 9.63 -26.23
N ILE A 390 18.88 8.43 -25.65
CA ILE A 390 17.76 7.87 -24.87
C ILE A 390 17.88 8.21 -23.36
N ILE A 391 19.11 8.17 -22.84
CA ILE A 391 19.41 8.38 -21.42
C ILE A 391 20.53 9.41 -21.20
N PRO A 392 20.44 10.64 -21.78
CA PRO A 392 21.44 11.68 -21.55
C PRO A 392 21.60 12.00 -20.07
N LYS A 393 22.80 12.43 -19.67
CA LYS A 393 23.02 13.04 -18.35
C LYS A 393 22.90 14.54 -18.46
N ILE A 394 21.86 15.12 -17.85
CA ILE A 394 21.64 16.56 -17.81
C ILE A 394 22.23 17.09 -16.51
N ASN A 395 23.31 17.88 -16.59
CA ASN A 395 23.99 18.45 -15.42
C ASN A 395 24.35 17.38 -14.35
N GLY A 396 24.79 16.20 -14.80
CA GLY A 396 25.10 15.05 -13.93
C GLY A 396 23.90 14.21 -13.48
N PHE A 397 22.66 14.63 -13.76
CA PHE A 397 21.46 13.86 -13.46
C PHE A 397 21.15 12.84 -14.58
N PRO A 398 21.08 11.52 -14.28
CA PRO A 398 20.73 10.49 -15.25
C PRO A 398 19.24 10.51 -15.60
N THR A 399 18.92 10.83 -16.86
CA THR A 399 17.51 10.90 -17.32
C THR A 399 16.80 9.55 -17.37
N ILE A 400 17.52 8.42 -17.26
CA ILE A 400 16.91 7.08 -17.13
C ILE A 400 15.87 7.01 -16.00
N ILE A 401 16.05 7.81 -14.95
CA ILE A 401 15.14 7.89 -13.80
C ILE A 401 13.77 8.45 -14.22
N LEU A 402 13.73 9.35 -15.21
CA LEU A 402 12.48 9.95 -15.70
C LEU A 402 11.60 8.92 -16.41
N TRP A 403 12.20 7.95 -17.10
CA TRP A 403 11.46 6.83 -17.71
C TRP A 403 10.74 6.00 -16.65
N ALA A 404 11.42 5.71 -15.54
CA ALA A 404 10.79 4.99 -14.42
C ALA A 404 9.66 5.81 -13.78
N VAL A 405 9.85 7.12 -13.56
CA VAL A 405 8.79 8.01 -13.04
C VAL A 405 7.58 8.03 -13.97
N ALA A 406 7.80 8.15 -15.29
CA ALA A 406 6.72 8.11 -16.26
C ALA A 406 5.95 6.78 -16.21
N ALA A 407 6.66 5.64 -16.14
CA ALA A 407 6.04 4.33 -15.99
C ALA A 407 5.22 4.20 -14.70
N ILE A 408 5.74 4.70 -13.57
CA ILE A 408 5.04 4.72 -12.29
C ILE A 408 3.72 5.51 -12.42
N VAL A 409 3.76 6.70 -13.02
CA VAL A 409 2.56 7.54 -13.21
C VAL A 409 1.53 6.86 -14.13
N ILE A 410 1.98 6.27 -15.24
CA ILE A 410 1.12 5.57 -16.20
C ILE A 410 0.45 4.37 -15.52
N VAL A 411 1.23 3.49 -14.88
CA VAL A 411 0.68 2.29 -14.24
C VAL A 411 -0.19 2.65 -13.03
N TRP A 412 0.19 3.68 -12.27
CA TRP A 412 -0.65 4.23 -11.19
C TRP A 412 -2.00 4.73 -11.72
N PHE A 413 -2.01 5.42 -12.86
CA PHE A 413 -3.23 5.86 -13.50
C PHE A 413 -4.09 4.67 -13.96
N ILE A 414 -3.47 3.68 -14.61
CA ILE A 414 -4.16 2.45 -15.03
C ILE A 414 -4.81 1.77 -13.82
N TRP A 415 -4.08 1.54 -12.74
CA TRP A 415 -4.60 0.85 -11.55
C TRP A 415 -5.70 1.63 -10.82
N ASN A 416 -5.57 2.94 -10.67
CA ASN A 416 -6.47 3.72 -9.80
C ASN A 416 -7.63 4.41 -10.55
N LYS A 417 -7.46 4.72 -11.83
CA LYS A 417 -8.41 5.55 -12.58
C LYS A 417 -9.14 4.82 -13.70
N THR A 418 -8.63 3.70 -14.20
CA THR A 418 -9.27 2.96 -15.30
C THR A 418 -10.20 1.85 -14.80
N THR A 419 -11.12 1.42 -15.68
CA THR A 419 -11.97 0.26 -15.44
C THR A 419 -11.17 -1.03 -15.38
N PHE A 420 -10.13 -1.17 -16.22
CA PHE A 420 -9.23 -2.31 -16.20
C PHE A 420 -8.56 -2.49 -14.83
N GLY A 421 -8.04 -1.41 -14.24
CA GLY A 421 -7.45 -1.44 -12.89
C GLY A 421 -8.45 -1.92 -11.82
N LYS A 422 -9.67 -1.38 -11.82
CA LYS A 422 -10.72 -1.82 -10.87
C LYS A 422 -11.09 -3.29 -11.08
N ASN A 423 -11.18 -3.74 -12.32
CA ASN A 423 -11.46 -5.14 -12.65
C ASN A 423 -10.31 -6.06 -12.20
N LEU A 424 -9.05 -5.60 -12.29
CA LEU A 424 -7.88 -6.33 -11.80
C LEU A 424 -7.98 -6.61 -10.29
N TYR A 425 -8.35 -5.60 -9.50
CA TYR A 425 -8.58 -5.76 -8.06
C TYR A 425 -9.77 -6.69 -7.76
N ALA A 426 -10.87 -6.56 -8.51
CA ALA A 426 -12.05 -7.39 -8.32
C ALA A 426 -11.78 -8.87 -8.61
N VAL A 427 -11.16 -9.18 -9.76
CA VAL A 427 -10.79 -10.54 -10.15
C VAL A 427 -9.74 -11.12 -9.20
N GLY A 428 -8.77 -10.30 -8.78
CA GLY A 428 -7.74 -10.73 -7.83
C GLY A 428 -8.27 -11.07 -6.43
N GLY A 429 -9.30 -10.35 -5.96
CA GLY A 429 -9.88 -10.61 -4.64
C GLY A 429 -10.84 -11.80 -4.65
N ASN A 430 -11.70 -11.90 -5.65
CA ASN A 430 -12.62 -13.03 -5.81
C ASN A 430 -13.02 -13.18 -7.30
N PRO A 431 -12.39 -14.11 -8.04
CA PRO A 431 -12.66 -14.27 -9.47
C PRO A 431 -14.08 -14.79 -9.75
N GLU A 432 -14.64 -15.62 -8.86
CA GLU A 432 -16.02 -16.12 -8.97
C GLU A 432 -17.02 -14.96 -8.85
N ALA A 433 -16.90 -14.12 -7.82
CA ALA A 433 -17.76 -12.97 -7.60
C ALA A 433 -17.63 -11.92 -8.73
N ALA A 434 -16.41 -11.73 -9.24
CA ALA A 434 -16.17 -10.86 -10.40
C ALA A 434 -16.91 -11.38 -11.65
N SER A 435 -16.87 -12.69 -11.90
CA SER A 435 -17.56 -13.31 -13.04
C SER A 435 -19.08 -13.19 -12.95
N VAL A 436 -19.65 -13.37 -11.75
CA VAL A 436 -21.09 -13.17 -11.48
C VAL A 436 -21.49 -11.70 -11.66
N SER A 437 -20.57 -10.77 -11.42
CA SER A 437 -20.75 -9.32 -11.63
C SER A 437 -20.54 -8.87 -13.09
N GLY A 438 -20.43 -9.81 -14.04
CA GLY A 438 -20.26 -9.52 -15.47
C GLY A 438 -18.84 -9.15 -15.91
N ILE A 439 -17.83 -9.31 -15.04
CA ILE A 439 -16.42 -9.05 -15.38
C ILE A 439 -15.83 -10.32 -16.00
N SER A 440 -15.29 -10.19 -17.22
CA SER A 440 -14.57 -11.30 -17.87
C SER A 440 -13.22 -11.54 -17.21
N VAL A 441 -13.14 -12.57 -16.35
CA VAL A 441 -11.89 -13.04 -15.73
C VAL A 441 -10.84 -13.34 -16.80
N PHE A 442 -11.24 -13.97 -17.90
CA PHE A 442 -10.33 -14.28 -19.01
C PHE A 442 -9.68 -13.03 -19.60
N ALA A 443 -10.49 -12.02 -19.95
CA ALA A 443 -9.98 -10.79 -20.57
C ALA A 443 -9.10 -9.99 -19.62
N VAL A 444 -9.44 -9.96 -18.33
CA VAL A 444 -8.64 -9.28 -17.31
C VAL A 444 -7.29 -9.97 -17.12
N THR A 445 -7.27 -11.30 -17.02
CA THR A 445 -6.02 -12.07 -16.88
C THR A 445 -5.12 -11.92 -18.10
N VAL A 446 -5.64 -12.11 -19.32
CA VAL A 446 -4.84 -11.93 -20.54
C VAL A 446 -4.36 -10.48 -20.67
N GLY A 447 -5.22 -9.50 -20.38
CA GLY A 447 -4.85 -8.08 -20.40
C GLY A 447 -3.74 -7.75 -19.40
N ALA A 448 -3.71 -8.39 -18.24
CA ALA A 448 -2.65 -8.20 -17.25
C ALA A 448 -1.30 -8.72 -17.74
N PHE A 449 -1.30 -9.90 -18.39
CA PHE A 449 -0.09 -10.45 -19.02
C PHE A 449 0.39 -9.60 -20.20
N VAL A 450 -0.53 -9.09 -21.03
CA VAL A 450 -0.17 -8.17 -22.13
C VAL A 450 0.49 -6.90 -21.59
N LEU A 451 -0.11 -6.28 -20.56
CA LEU A 451 0.47 -5.10 -19.92
C LEU A 451 1.86 -5.40 -19.32
N ALA A 452 2.01 -6.57 -18.69
CA ALA A 452 3.28 -7.01 -18.15
C ALA A 452 4.34 -7.15 -19.25
N GLY A 453 4.02 -7.79 -20.38
CA GLY A 453 4.93 -7.93 -21.52
C GLY A 453 5.35 -6.62 -22.15
N ILE A 454 4.45 -5.63 -22.24
CA ILE A 454 4.78 -4.28 -22.71
C ILE A 454 5.83 -3.65 -21.77
N LEU A 455 5.62 -3.75 -20.46
CA LEU A 455 6.56 -3.22 -19.46
C LEU A 455 7.89 -3.98 -19.48
N TYR A 456 7.89 -5.31 -19.61
CA TYR A 456 9.11 -6.11 -19.69
C TYR A 456 9.93 -5.77 -20.94
N GLY A 457 9.28 -5.61 -22.09
CA GLY A 457 9.93 -5.17 -23.33
C GLY A 457 10.57 -3.78 -23.18
N PHE A 458 9.85 -2.84 -22.57
CA PHE A 458 10.36 -1.50 -22.29
C PHE A 458 11.57 -1.53 -21.34
N GLY A 459 11.46 -2.29 -20.24
CA GLY A 459 12.55 -2.48 -19.28
C GLY A 459 13.80 -3.10 -19.90
N SER A 460 13.62 -4.09 -20.79
CA SER A 460 14.72 -4.75 -21.51
C SER A 460 15.44 -3.81 -22.46
N TRP A 461 14.69 -3.00 -23.21
CA TRP A 461 15.23 -1.98 -24.11
C TRP A 461 15.98 -0.88 -23.34
N LEU A 462 15.41 -0.42 -22.22
CA LEU A 462 16.05 0.59 -21.37
C LEU A 462 17.33 0.06 -20.71
N GLU A 463 17.34 -1.21 -20.30
CA GLU A 463 18.53 -1.87 -19.75
C GLU A 463 19.64 -2.04 -20.79
N CYS A 464 19.28 -2.37 -22.04
CA CYS A 464 20.22 -2.43 -23.16
C CYS A 464 20.91 -1.06 -23.36
N ALA A 465 20.13 0.04 -23.35
CA ALA A 465 20.68 1.39 -23.45
C ALA A 465 21.62 1.75 -22.28
N ARG A 466 21.38 1.19 -21.08
CA ARG A 466 22.20 1.40 -19.88
C ARG A 466 23.51 0.62 -19.89
N MET A 467 23.50 -0.65 -20.32
CA MET A 467 24.64 -1.54 -20.13
C MET A 467 25.75 -1.42 -21.18
N VAL A 468 25.49 -0.82 -22.37
CA VAL A 468 26.45 -0.49 -23.46
C VAL A 468 27.35 -1.64 -23.98
N GLY A 469 27.50 -2.75 -23.26
CA GLY A 469 28.66 -3.64 -23.36
C GLY A 469 28.43 -5.01 -24.00
N SER A 470 27.21 -5.58 -23.95
CA SER A 470 26.87 -6.80 -24.71
C SER A 470 25.41 -7.21 -24.48
N GLY A 471 24.78 -7.87 -25.45
CA GLY A 471 23.48 -8.53 -25.29
C GLY A 471 23.61 -10.05 -25.43
N SER A 472 23.08 -10.80 -24.47
CA SER A 472 23.10 -12.27 -24.44
C SER A 472 21.85 -12.85 -23.78
N ALA A 473 21.51 -14.08 -24.15
CA ALA A 473 20.43 -14.88 -23.56
C ALA A 473 20.58 -15.12 -22.04
N ALA A 474 21.80 -14.97 -21.52
CA ALA A 474 22.09 -15.15 -20.10
C ALA A 474 21.71 -13.92 -19.23
N TYR A 475 21.50 -12.76 -19.84
CA TYR A 475 21.10 -11.56 -19.10
C TYR A 475 19.71 -11.74 -18.48
N GLY A 476 19.52 -11.07 -17.33
CA GLY A 476 18.26 -11.13 -16.58
C GLY A 476 18.11 -12.36 -15.70
N GLN A 477 19.09 -13.27 -15.63
CA GLN A 477 19.03 -14.43 -14.73
C GLN A 477 18.72 -14.02 -13.28
N GLY A 478 17.62 -14.54 -12.73
CA GLY A 478 17.20 -14.25 -11.35
C GLY A 478 16.45 -12.94 -11.16
N TRP A 479 16.33 -12.09 -12.19
CA TRP A 479 15.63 -10.80 -12.08
C TRP A 479 14.11 -10.97 -11.92
N GLU A 480 13.56 -12.11 -12.33
CA GLU A 480 12.20 -12.52 -11.97
C GLU A 480 12.02 -12.60 -10.45
N MET A 481 13.00 -13.17 -9.74
CA MET A 481 12.96 -13.31 -8.28
C MET A 481 13.05 -11.94 -7.62
N ASP A 482 13.96 -11.07 -8.09
CA ASP A 482 14.08 -9.69 -7.61
C ASP A 482 12.79 -8.89 -7.79
N ALA A 483 12.18 -8.99 -8.97
CA ALA A 483 10.95 -8.26 -9.28
C ALA A 483 9.77 -8.73 -8.42
N ILE A 484 9.61 -10.05 -8.26
CA ILE A 484 8.58 -10.64 -7.40
C ILE A 484 8.83 -10.24 -5.94
N ALA A 485 10.07 -10.39 -5.46
CA ALA A 485 10.46 -10.03 -4.11
C ALA A 485 10.17 -8.56 -3.78
N ALA A 486 10.57 -7.66 -4.68
CA ALA A 486 10.31 -6.24 -4.56
C ALA A 486 8.80 -5.94 -4.46
N CYS A 487 7.95 -6.63 -5.23
CA CYS A 487 6.49 -6.44 -5.17
C CYS A 487 5.91 -6.90 -3.82
N VAL A 488 6.36 -8.05 -3.33
CA VAL A 488 5.89 -8.65 -2.06
C VAL A 488 6.32 -7.80 -0.88
N VAL A 489 7.57 -7.36 -0.88
CA VAL A 489 8.09 -6.40 0.10
C VAL A 489 7.35 -5.07 0.03
N GLY A 490 7.01 -4.66 -1.19
CA GLY A 490 6.12 -3.53 -1.45
C GLY A 490 4.69 -3.71 -0.93
N GLY A 491 4.30 -4.89 -0.47
CA GLY A 491 2.98 -5.18 0.08
C GLY A 491 1.93 -5.51 -0.98
N VAL A 492 2.35 -6.00 -2.15
CA VAL A 492 1.45 -6.70 -3.08
C VAL A 492 1.27 -8.13 -2.59
N SER A 493 0.03 -8.53 -2.33
CA SER A 493 -0.28 -9.80 -1.70
C SER A 493 -0.38 -10.95 -2.70
N PHE A 494 0.23 -12.10 -2.38
CA PHE A 494 0.07 -13.34 -3.14
C PHE A 494 -1.34 -13.94 -3.05
N THR A 495 -2.12 -13.56 -2.03
CA THR A 495 -3.52 -14.00 -1.92
C THR A 495 -4.47 -13.19 -2.81
N GLY A 496 -3.95 -12.20 -3.54
CA GLY A 496 -4.68 -11.43 -4.54
C GLY A 496 -5.50 -10.26 -3.98
N GLY A 497 -5.90 -9.35 -4.87
CA GLY A 497 -6.83 -8.25 -4.58
C GLY A 497 -6.30 -7.15 -3.65
N ILE A 498 -5.05 -7.24 -3.18
CA ILE A 498 -4.42 -6.26 -2.29
C ILE A 498 -3.04 -5.90 -2.82
N GLY A 499 -2.81 -4.60 -3.05
CA GLY A 499 -1.52 -4.07 -3.49
C GLY A 499 -1.59 -2.58 -3.79
N LYS A 500 -0.45 -1.89 -3.79
CA LYS A 500 -0.34 -0.47 -4.16
C LYS A 500 0.94 -0.23 -4.96
N ILE A 501 0.85 0.59 -6.01
CA ILE A 501 2.01 0.99 -6.82
C ILE A 501 3.08 1.69 -5.99
N SER A 502 2.70 2.55 -5.05
CA SER A 502 3.65 3.21 -4.14
C SER A 502 4.47 2.19 -3.34
N GLY A 503 3.87 1.05 -2.98
CA GLY A 503 4.54 -0.05 -2.30
C GLY A 503 5.55 -0.73 -3.20
N VAL A 504 5.16 -1.10 -4.43
CA VAL A 504 6.06 -1.68 -5.45
C VAL A 504 7.29 -0.79 -5.67
N VAL A 505 7.08 0.52 -5.80
CA VAL A 505 8.17 1.49 -6.00
C VAL A 505 9.17 1.45 -4.84
N VAL A 506 8.67 1.48 -3.60
CA VAL A 506 9.53 1.41 -2.40
C VAL A 506 10.27 0.07 -2.35
N GLY A 507 9.59 -1.04 -2.67
CA GLY A 507 10.19 -2.37 -2.71
C GLY A 507 11.36 -2.47 -3.71
N VAL A 508 11.20 -1.96 -4.93
CA VAL A 508 12.26 -1.98 -5.96
C VAL A 508 13.46 -1.14 -5.52
N LEU A 509 13.21 0.06 -4.97
CA LEU A 509 14.28 0.93 -4.49
C LEU A 509 15.08 0.26 -3.35
N ILE A 510 14.38 -0.39 -2.43
CA ILE A 510 14.97 -1.12 -1.33
C ILE A 510 15.84 -2.28 -1.84
N PHE A 511 15.29 -3.17 -2.69
CA PHE A 511 16.04 -4.31 -3.20
C PHE A 511 17.26 -3.87 -4.01
N THR A 512 17.09 -2.88 -4.89
CA THR A 512 18.20 -2.36 -5.67
C THR A 512 19.27 -1.74 -4.79
N ALA A 513 18.89 -0.98 -3.76
CA ALA A 513 19.84 -0.41 -2.81
C ALA A 513 20.60 -1.50 -2.03
N LEU A 514 19.92 -2.59 -1.64
CA LEU A 514 20.56 -3.73 -0.98
C LEU A 514 21.58 -4.42 -1.90
N THR A 515 21.18 -4.86 -3.09
CA THR A 515 22.09 -5.53 -4.05
C THR A 515 23.27 -4.61 -4.40
N TYR A 516 23.04 -3.30 -4.57
CA TYR A 516 24.10 -2.34 -4.81
C TYR A 516 25.07 -2.20 -3.63
N SER A 517 24.55 -2.22 -2.40
CA SER A 517 25.37 -2.18 -1.18
C SER A 517 26.27 -3.39 -1.05
N LEU A 518 25.72 -4.59 -1.29
CA LEU A 518 26.48 -5.85 -1.27
C LEU A 518 27.58 -5.84 -2.34
N THR A 519 27.29 -5.26 -3.52
CA THR A 519 28.27 -5.10 -4.60
C THR A 519 29.40 -4.15 -4.20
N ILE A 520 29.11 -3.00 -3.58
CA ILE A 520 30.16 -2.07 -3.10
C ILE A 520 31.03 -2.73 -2.02
N LEU A 521 30.43 -3.53 -1.15
CA LEU A 521 31.15 -4.31 -0.14
C LEU A 521 32.05 -5.40 -0.77
N GLY A 522 31.95 -5.65 -2.07
CA GLY A 522 32.71 -6.68 -2.78
C GLY A 522 32.28 -8.09 -2.39
N ILE A 523 31.01 -8.26 -1.97
CA ILE A 523 30.42 -9.57 -1.72
C ILE A 523 30.25 -10.27 -3.07
N ASP A 524 30.72 -11.51 -3.15
CA ASP A 524 30.60 -12.34 -4.35
C ASP A 524 29.15 -12.46 -4.81
N THR A 525 28.89 -12.35 -6.11
CA THR A 525 27.55 -12.39 -6.69
C THR A 525 26.80 -13.69 -6.34
N ASN A 526 27.49 -14.82 -6.21
CA ASN A 526 26.84 -16.07 -5.81
C ASN A 526 26.37 -16.03 -4.35
N LEU A 527 27.11 -15.36 -3.46
CA LEU A 527 26.67 -15.12 -2.09
C LEU A 527 25.52 -14.09 -2.03
N GLN A 528 25.48 -13.13 -2.96
CA GLN A 528 24.35 -12.20 -3.05
C GLN A 528 23.03 -12.96 -3.27
N PHE A 529 23.01 -13.98 -4.13
CA PHE A 529 21.82 -14.83 -4.31
C PHE A 529 21.39 -15.54 -3.02
N VAL A 530 22.33 -15.94 -2.16
CA VAL A 530 22.00 -16.55 -0.86
C VAL A 530 21.30 -15.52 0.05
N PHE A 531 21.84 -14.30 0.13
CA PHE A 531 21.24 -13.22 0.92
C PHE A 531 19.86 -12.83 0.39
N GLU A 532 19.72 -12.67 -0.93
CA GLU A 532 18.44 -12.39 -1.59
C GLU A 532 17.42 -13.49 -1.29
N GLY A 533 17.80 -14.76 -1.41
CA GLY A 533 16.93 -15.90 -1.07
C GLY A 533 16.45 -15.90 0.38
N ILE A 534 17.33 -15.59 1.34
CA ILE A 534 16.96 -15.49 2.77
C ILE A 534 15.99 -14.31 2.98
N ILE A 535 16.27 -13.15 2.39
CA ILE A 535 15.41 -11.97 2.51
C ILE A 535 14.02 -12.26 1.95
N ILE A 536 13.95 -12.91 0.78
CA ILE A 536 12.69 -13.32 0.15
C ILE A 536 11.92 -14.28 1.06
N LEU A 537 12.58 -15.32 1.58
CA LEU A 537 11.92 -16.30 2.45
C LEU A 537 11.32 -15.64 3.70
N VAL A 538 12.06 -14.74 4.35
CA VAL A 538 11.58 -13.99 5.51
C VAL A 538 10.43 -13.06 5.12
N ALA A 539 10.57 -12.34 4.01
CA ALA A 539 9.54 -11.43 3.50
C ALA A 539 8.21 -12.12 3.23
N VAL A 540 8.26 -13.23 2.48
CA VAL A 540 7.09 -14.02 2.11
C VAL A 540 6.47 -14.68 3.35
N THR A 541 7.29 -15.22 4.27
CA THR A 541 6.79 -15.83 5.51
C THR A 541 6.04 -14.81 6.36
N LEU A 542 6.58 -13.60 6.52
CA LEU A 542 5.91 -12.52 7.25
C LEU A 542 4.62 -12.08 6.56
N ASP A 543 4.59 -12.01 5.23
CA ASP A 543 3.37 -11.70 4.49
C ASP A 543 2.29 -12.76 4.70
N CYS A 544 2.62 -14.05 4.54
CA CYS A 544 1.72 -15.17 4.82
C CYS A 544 1.16 -15.11 6.25
N LEU A 545 2.01 -14.84 7.26
CA LEU A 545 1.58 -14.73 8.65
C LEU A 545 0.57 -13.61 8.90
N LYS A 546 0.65 -12.48 8.16
CA LYS A 546 -0.33 -11.38 8.28
C LYS A 546 -1.73 -11.81 7.87
N TYR A 547 -1.86 -12.72 6.91
CA TYR A 547 -3.16 -13.14 6.35
C TYR A 547 -3.67 -14.44 6.98
N VAL A 548 -2.79 -15.34 7.42
CA VAL A 548 -3.19 -16.57 8.14
C VAL A 548 -3.87 -16.25 9.47
N GLN A 549 -3.49 -15.17 10.17
CA GLN A 549 -4.14 -14.76 11.42
C GLN A 549 -5.52 -14.09 11.24
N LYS A 550 -5.95 -13.83 10.00
CA LYS A 550 -7.27 -13.25 9.70
C LYS A 550 -8.34 -14.28 9.30
N LYS A 551 -7.93 -15.52 9.03
CA LYS A 551 -8.83 -16.68 8.95
C LYS A 551 -8.85 -17.36 10.31
#